data_AF-A0A3C0RCE6-F1
#
_entry.id   AF-A0A3C0RCE6-F1
#
_cell.length_a   1.000
_cell.length_b   1.000
_cell.length_c   1.000
_cell.angle_alpha   90.00
_cell.angle_beta   90.00
_cell.angle_gamma   90.00
#
_symmetry.space_group_name_H-M   'P 1'
#
loop_
_entity.id
_entity.type
_entity.pdbx_description
1 polymer ?
#
loop_
_entity_poly.entity_id
_entity_poly.type
_entity_poly.pdbx_seq_one_letter_code
_entity_poly.pdbx_strand_id
1 'polypeptide(L)'
;MSEELIQTIPQKIGKYTYYRLGNSTLKQLKNHGIIKRKNYGHLETKKPDGLVTLHGQIKAVVEYKLPKNLSTVNQINKAIKQELEVARSLCKILIVTDGSKSFWINALNGEFIKDQ
;
A
#
# COMPACT_ATOMS: atom_id res chain seq x y z
N MET A 1 0.57 9.81 -27.40
CA MET A 1 1.26 9.46 -26.15
C MET A 1 0.18 9.23 -25.10
N SER A 2 -0.43 8.05 -25.11
CA SER A 2 -1.53 7.72 -24.21
C SER A 2 -0.94 7.21 -22.91
N GLU A 3 -1.00 8.03 -21.89
CA GLU A 3 -0.71 7.64 -20.52
C GLU A 3 -1.71 6.54 -20.13
N GLU A 4 -1.27 5.29 -20.04
CA GLU A 4 -2.03 4.21 -19.40
C GLU A 4 -2.10 4.48 -17.90
N LEU A 5 -2.94 5.45 -17.57
CA LEU A 5 -3.26 5.88 -16.24
C LEU A 5 -4.20 4.86 -15.63
N ILE A 6 -3.60 3.93 -14.87
CA ILE A 6 -4.30 3.01 -13.98
C ILE A 6 -5.11 1.97 -14.77
N GLN A 7 -4.42 0.92 -15.23
CA GLN A 7 -4.99 -0.25 -15.91
C GLN A 7 -5.89 -1.14 -15.00
N THR A 8 -6.39 -0.63 -13.89
CA THR A 8 -7.06 -1.44 -12.87
C THR A 8 -8.39 -0.84 -12.46
N ILE A 9 -9.44 -1.57 -12.84
CA ILE A 9 -10.80 -1.30 -12.41
C ILE A 9 -10.82 -1.38 -10.87
N PRO A 10 -11.18 -0.31 -10.16
CA PRO A 10 -11.26 -0.34 -8.70
C PRO A 10 -12.29 -1.37 -8.26
N GLN A 11 -11.89 -2.28 -7.38
CA GLN A 11 -12.79 -3.31 -6.85
C GLN A 11 -13.45 -2.81 -5.57
N LYS A 12 -14.78 -2.85 -5.53
CA LYS A 12 -15.54 -2.55 -4.32
C LYS A 12 -15.56 -3.76 -3.39
N ILE A 13 -15.17 -3.55 -2.14
CA ILE A 13 -15.24 -4.52 -1.06
C ILE A 13 -16.18 -3.93 0.01
N GLY A 14 -17.48 -4.14 -0.16
CA GLY A 14 -18.50 -3.46 0.63
C GLY A 14 -18.43 -1.93 0.48
N LYS A 15 -18.19 -1.23 1.60
CA LYS A 15 -18.00 0.24 1.61
C LYS A 15 -16.59 0.68 1.21
N TYR A 16 -15.64 -0.25 1.18
CA TYR A 16 -14.25 0.03 0.82
C TYR A 16 -14.04 -0.11 -0.68
N THR A 17 -13.05 0.63 -1.19
CA THR A 17 -12.60 0.50 -2.57
C THR A 17 -11.14 0.11 -2.57
N TYR A 18 -10.84 -1.01 -3.22
CA TYR A 18 -9.49 -1.47 -3.46
C TYR A 18 -9.01 -1.02 -4.84
N TYR A 19 -7.87 -0.35 -4.85
CA TYR A 19 -7.14 0.03 -6.06
C TYR A 19 -5.91 -0.84 -6.14
N ARG A 20 -5.80 -1.65 -7.19
CA ARG A 20 -4.56 -2.35 -7.53
C ARG A 20 -3.68 -1.38 -8.29
N LEU A 21 -2.60 -0.91 -7.70
CA LEU A 21 -1.72 0.05 -8.33
C LEU A 21 -0.62 -0.73 -9.03
N GLY A 22 -0.54 -0.61 -10.36
CA GLY A 22 0.55 -1.19 -11.13
C GLY A 22 1.82 -0.36 -10.94
N ASN A 23 2.31 0.21 -12.03
CA ASN A 23 3.53 1.03 -12.00
C ASN A 23 3.31 2.48 -11.53
N SER A 24 2.23 2.75 -10.80
CA SER A 24 1.78 4.10 -10.44
C SER A 24 2.52 4.63 -9.21
N THR A 25 3.15 5.80 -9.37
CA THR A 25 3.87 6.49 -8.29
C THR A 25 2.94 7.29 -7.38
N LEU A 26 3.33 7.54 -6.13
CA LEU A 26 2.57 8.42 -5.23
C LEU A 26 2.34 9.81 -5.85
N LYS A 27 3.28 10.34 -6.64
CA LYS A 27 3.12 11.59 -7.38
C LYS A 27 1.93 11.53 -8.35
N GLN A 28 1.82 10.46 -9.13
CA GLN A 28 0.70 10.27 -10.05
C GLN A 28 -0.62 10.15 -9.30
N LEU A 29 -0.67 9.36 -8.23
CA LEU A 29 -1.89 9.20 -7.42
C LEU A 29 -2.35 10.52 -6.79
N LYS A 30 -1.41 11.36 -6.37
CA LYS A 30 -1.66 12.70 -5.82
C LYS A 30 -2.22 13.63 -6.88
N ASN A 31 -1.63 13.63 -8.08
CA ASN A 31 -2.09 14.46 -9.19
C ASN A 31 -3.51 14.08 -9.64
N HIS A 32 -3.85 12.79 -9.58
CA HIS A 32 -5.19 12.26 -9.89
C HIS A 32 -6.20 12.38 -8.74
N GLY A 33 -5.80 12.92 -7.59
CA GLY A 33 -6.71 13.11 -6.45
C GLY A 33 -7.11 11.82 -5.72
N ILE A 34 -6.44 10.69 -6.00
CA ILE A 34 -6.68 9.40 -5.33
C ILE A 34 -6.16 9.44 -3.88
N ILE A 35 -5.02 10.11 -3.68
CA ILE A 35 -4.43 10.34 -2.36
C ILE A 35 -4.46 11.82 -2.02
N LYS A 36 -4.37 12.14 -0.72
CA LYS A 36 -4.38 13.53 -0.25
C LYS A 36 -3.25 14.33 -0.90
N ARG A 37 -3.57 15.56 -1.33
CA ARG A 37 -2.59 16.53 -1.82
C ARG A 37 -1.76 17.07 -0.65
N LYS A 38 -0.67 16.39 -0.35
CA LYS A 38 0.37 16.85 0.59
C LYS A 38 1.76 16.66 0.00
N ASN A 39 2.78 17.22 0.64
CA ASN A 39 4.16 16.96 0.25
C ASN A 39 4.58 15.59 0.81
N TYR A 40 4.94 14.65 -0.07
CA TYR A 40 5.45 13.33 0.31
C TYR A 40 6.98 13.24 0.22
N GLY A 41 7.66 14.32 -0.19
CA GLY A 41 9.13 14.36 -0.25
C GLY A 41 9.70 13.28 -1.18
N HIS A 42 10.72 12.55 -0.69
CA HIS A 42 11.36 11.46 -1.44
C HIS A 42 10.41 10.29 -1.75
N LEU A 43 9.32 10.15 -0.98
CA LEU A 43 8.34 9.09 -1.18
C LEU A 43 7.51 9.28 -2.45
N GLU A 44 7.52 10.45 -3.08
CA GLU A 44 6.77 10.70 -4.32
C GLU A 44 7.13 9.72 -5.46
N THR A 45 8.35 9.16 -5.42
CA THR A 45 8.86 8.16 -6.38
C THR A 45 8.46 6.72 -6.06
N LYS A 46 7.93 6.47 -4.86
CA LYS A 46 7.52 5.14 -4.41
C LYS A 46 6.25 4.70 -5.11
N LYS A 47 6.14 3.38 -5.28
CA LYS A 47 5.08 2.69 -6.03
C LYS A 47 4.51 1.59 -5.15
N PRO A 48 3.47 1.88 -4.36
CA PRO A 48 2.76 0.82 -3.64
C PRO A 48 1.98 -0.04 -4.63
N ASP A 49 1.86 -1.34 -4.36
CA ASP A 49 1.10 -2.26 -5.23
C ASP A 49 -0.43 -2.14 -5.08
N GLY A 50 -0.91 -1.63 -3.94
CA GLY A 50 -2.34 -1.51 -3.70
C GLY A 50 -2.72 -0.53 -2.60
N LEU A 51 -3.92 0.02 -2.73
CA LEU A 51 -4.52 0.91 -1.74
C LEU A 51 -5.95 0.49 -1.44
N VAL A 52 -6.31 0.51 -0.16
CA VAL A 52 -7.69 0.39 0.29
C VAL A 52 -8.17 1.76 0.76
N THR A 53 -9.23 2.27 0.16
CA THR A 53 -9.82 3.56 0.53
C THR A 53 -11.26 3.43 1.02
N LEU A 54 -11.69 4.37 1.84
CA LEU A 54 -13.05 4.55 2.31
C LEU A 54 -13.39 6.03 2.25
N HIS A 55 -14.36 6.41 1.42
CA HIS A 55 -14.77 7.81 1.20
C HIS A 55 -13.57 8.75 0.90
N GLY A 56 -12.64 8.32 0.04
CA GLY A 56 -11.45 9.09 -0.33
C GLY A 56 -10.33 9.11 0.72
N GLN A 57 -10.50 8.43 1.86
CA GLN A 57 -9.43 8.25 2.85
C GLN A 57 -8.75 6.90 2.67
N ILE A 58 -7.43 6.89 2.63
CA ILE A 58 -6.64 5.65 2.60
C ILE A 58 -6.70 5.02 3.99
N LYS A 59 -7.15 3.76 4.05
CA LYS A 59 -7.25 2.98 5.29
C LYS A 59 -6.13 1.97 5.41
N ALA A 60 -5.72 1.36 4.30
CA ALA A 60 -4.57 0.44 4.26
C ALA A 60 -3.77 0.59 2.96
N VAL A 61 -2.47 0.34 3.06
CA VAL A 61 -1.57 0.11 1.93
C VAL A 61 -1.33 -1.40 1.83
N VAL A 62 -1.40 -1.94 0.62
CA VAL A 62 -1.15 -3.36 0.33
C VAL A 62 0.11 -3.47 -0.51
N GLU A 63 1.03 -4.31 -0.07
CA GLU A 63 2.26 -4.62 -0.79
C GLU A 63 2.31 -6.12 -1.09
N TYR A 64 2.55 -6.46 -2.36
CA TYR A 64 2.71 -7.84 -2.81
C TYR A 64 4.19 -8.19 -2.90
N LYS A 65 4.58 -9.27 -2.23
CA LYS A 65 5.91 -9.87 -2.39
C LYS A 65 5.78 -11.32 -2.84
N LEU A 66 6.78 -11.79 -3.57
CA LEU A 66 6.86 -13.20 -3.94
C LEU A 66 6.96 -14.07 -2.66
N PRO A 67 6.36 -15.27 -2.62
CA PRO A 67 6.39 -16.15 -1.45
C PRO A 67 7.81 -16.41 -0.91
N LYS A 68 8.80 -16.53 -1.80
CA LYS A 68 10.23 -16.69 -1.46
C LYS A 68 10.82 -15.52 -0.66
N ASN A 69 10.21 -14.35 -0.73
CA ASN A 69 10.61 -13.13 -0.04
C ASN A 69 9.81 -12.92 1.26
N LEU A 70 8.92 -13.85 1.63
CA LEU A 70 8.16 -13.84 2.88
C LEU A 70 8.28 -15.17 3.62
N SER A 71 9.31 -15.96 3.30
CA SER A 71 9.52 -17.28 3.89
C SER A 71 10.16 -17.22 5.28
N THR A 72 10.88 -16.15 5.61
CA THR A 72 11.58 -16.00 6.89
C THR A 72 11.21 -14.69 7.60
N VAL A 73 11.27 -14.69 8.93
CA VAL A 73 11.01 -13.51 9.77
C VAL A 73 11.89 -12.32 9.37
N ASN A 74 13.15 -12.56 9.02
CA ASN A 74 14.06 -11.50 8.58
C ASN A 74 13.64 -10.85 7.26
N GLN A 75 13.16 -11.64 6.29
CA GLN A 75 12.67 -11.10 5.03
C GLN A 75 11.36 -10.33 5.23
N ILE A 76 10.47 -10.83 6.07
CA ILE A 76 9.22 -10.13 6.44
C ILE A 76 9.54 -8.78 7.08
N ASN A 77 10.42 -8.76 8.08
CA ASN A 77 10.84 -7.53 8.75
C ASN A 77 11.52 -6.53 7.80
N LYS A 78 12.30 -7.03 6.82
CA LYS A 78 12.90 -6.19 5.79
C LYS A 78 11.83 -5.56 4.89
N ALA A 79 10.86 -6.35 4.43
CA ALA A 79 9.75 -5.85 3.61
C ALA A 79 8.93 -4.81 4.37
N ILE A 80 8.60 -5.07 5.64
CA ILE A 80 7.91 -4.12 6.51
C ILE A 80 8.70 -2.81 6.60
N LYS A 81 10.00 -2.85 6.95
CA LYS A 81 10.82 -1.64 7.08
C LYS A 81 10.89 -0.81 5.79
N GLN A 82 10.88 -1.46 4.62
CA GLN A 82 10.94 -0.75 3.33
C GLN A 82 9.67 0.05 3.04
N GLU A 83 8.51 -0.50 3.39
CA GLU A 83 7.21 0.11 3.07
C GLU A 83 6.58 0.86 4.26
N LEU A 84 7.13 0.72 5.46
CA LEU A 84 6.61 1.33 6.67
C LEU A 84 6.51 2.86 6.55
N GLU A 85 7.54 3.49 5.98
CA GLU A 85 7.56 4.94 5.81
C GLU A 85 6.46 5.43 4.86
N VAL A 86 6.26 4.72 3.74
CA VAL A 86 5.18 4.98 2.78
C VAL A 86 3.83 4.82 3.45
N ALA A 87 3.60 3.68 4.11
CA ALA A 87 2.35 3.37 4.78
C ALA A 87 2.03 4.39 5.88
N ARG A 88 3.01 4.75 6.72
CA ARG A 88 2.87 5.74 7.80
C ARG A 88 2.49 7.12 7.26
N SER A 89 2.98 7.46 6.06
CA SER A 89 2.62 8.70 5.41
C SER A 89 1.17 8.68 4.90
N LEU A 90 0.63 7.55 4.48
CA LEU A 90 -0.68 7.46 3.84
C LEU A 90 -1.81 7.10 4.81
N CYS A 91 -1.55 6.18 5.74
CA CYS A 91 -2.56 5.56 6.59
C CYS A 91 -1.93 4.95 7.86
N LYS A 92 -2.69 4.08 8.55
CA LYS A 92 -2.28 3.44 9.80
C LYS A 92 -2.04 1.93 9.67
N ILE A 93 -2.38 1.33 8.52
CA ILE A 93 -2.33 -0.11 8.32
C ILE A 93 -1.51 -0.42 7.07
N LEU A 94 -0.49 -1.26 7.23
CA LEU A 94 0.27 -1.86 6.14
C LEU A 94 -0.09 -3.35 6.09
N ILE A 95 -0.41 -3.84 4.89
CA ILE A 95 -0.69 -5.24 4.63
C ILE A 95 0.40 -5.74 3.68
N VAL A 96 1.19 -6.71 4.13
CA VAL A 96 2.21 -7.36 3.31
C VAL A 96 1.72 -8.77 2.99
N THR A 97 1.60 -9.13 1.72
CA THR A 97 1.01 -10.41 1.31
C THR A 97 1.79 -11.05 0.16
N ASP A 98 1.77 -12.38 0.10
CA ASP A 98 2.19 -13.15 -1.10
C ASP A 98 1.00 -13.70 -1.90
N GLY A 99 -0.22 -13.30 -1.55
CA GLY A 99 -1.48 -13.80 -2.11
C GLY A 99 -2.02 -15.05 -1.40
N SER A 100 -1.22 -15.74 -0.59
CA SER A 100 -1.67 -16.88 0.24
C SER A 100 -1.64 -16.55 1.73
N LYS A 101 -0.57 -15.89 2.19
CA LYS A 101 -0.34 -15.40 3.54
C LYS A 101 -0.38 -13.88 3.55
N SER A 102 -0.92 -13.32 4.61
CA SER A 102 -1.03 -11.87 4.79
C SER A 102 -0.59 -11.51 6.20
N PHE A 103 0.30 -10.53 6.27
CA PHE A 103 0.79 -9.95 7.52
C PHE A 103 0.18 -8.56 7.65
N TRP A 104 -0.42 -8.30 8.81
CA TRP A 104 -1.04 -7.02 9.13
C TRP A 104 -0.14 -6.27 10.09
N ILE A 105 0.25 -5.06 9.71
CA ILE A 105 1.22 -4.26 10.45
C ILE A 105 0.61 -2.90 10.74
N ASN A 106 0.77 -2.43 11.97
CA ASN A 106 0.47 -1.06 12.33
C ASN A 106 1.57 -0.16 11.77
N ALA A 107 1.21 0.68 10.79
CA ALA A 107 2.16 1.54 10.10
C ALA A 107 2.81 2.60 11.00
N LEU A 108 2.23 2.88 12.18
CA LEU A 108 2.73 3.90 13.10
C LEU A 108 3.94 3.43 13.91
N ASN A 109 3.97 2.14 14.28
CA ASN A 109 5.02 1.57 15.14
C ASN A 109 5.75 0.37 14.51
N GLY A 110 5.26 -0.16 13.38
CA GLY A 110 5.86 -1.31 12.69
C GLY A 110 5.59 -2.66 13.35
N GLU A 111 4.70 -2.73 14.33
CA GLU A 111 4.33 -3.96 15.02
C GLU A 111 3.22 -4.70 14.29
N PHE A 112 3.19 -6.03 14.43
CA PHE A 112 2.11 -6.85 13.93
C PHE A 112 0.80 -6.52 14.65
N ILE A 113 -0.27 -6.34 13.88
CA ILE A 113 -1.63 -6.28 14.41
C ILE A 113 -2.00 -7.70 14.84
N LYS A 114 -2.43 -7.84 16.10
CA LYS A 114 -2.87 -9.12 16.64
C LYS A 114 -4.29 -9.43 16.15
N ASP A 115 -4.56 -10.71 15.97
CA ASP A 115 -5.88 -11.21 15.56
C ASP A 115 -6.91 -11.21 16.71
N GLN A 116 -6.49 -10.86 17.94
CA GLN A 116 -7.28 -10.87 19.18
C GLN A 116 -7.03 -9.63 20.04
#